data_AF-A0A921QSD5-F1
#
_entry.id   AF-A0A921QSD5-F1
#
_cell.length_a   1.000
_cell.length_b   1.000
_cell.length_c   1.000
_cell.angle_alpha   90.00
_cell.angle_beta   90.00
_cell.angle_gamma   90.00
#
_symmetry.space_group_name_H-M   'P 1'
#
loop_
_entity.id
_entity.type
_entity.pdbx_description
1 polymer ?
#
loop_
_entity_poly.entity_id
_entity_poly.type
_entity_poly.pdbx_seq_one_letter_code
_entity_poly.pdbx_strand_id
1 'polypeptide(L)'
;MGCSSSPPAACVAAAILLAASLLACHHGCAAAAAVPTLSTASRWVVDESGSRVKLACVNWPSHLEPMLAEGLGKRPVGAIAGDVAAMGFNCVRFTWPTFLVTNASYSGLTVAQSFLRLNLTESLAGIRVNNPGFVDLKLIDAFKAVVSSLGEHDVMVILDNHLSKPGWCCSNTDGNGFFGDALFDPDVWVDGLTKMATMFAGVPNVVGMSLRNELRGPRQNANDWYKYMQRGAEAVHAANPRVLVILSGLQFDNDLAFLNSRPVSLSFTGKVAFEVHWYSFSNTQEWSSGNANQACARITAGIARRAFYLLDRGWPVILSEFGVDNRGGNTNDNRYYGCAAAAAADLDLDWALWALQGSYYLREGVLGLDEVYGVLDWAWCKPRNDTALRRVQALQRPLRGPGLAEAAPYAVLFHPVSGMCVVVRRRSPTPTLAQPFELGLGPCSETGAWEYSAQQQRLGLRDTAALLCLRAEGAGRPATLGVTCGDAMARWSLVSDSKLHVAVNATSSSSAGVSDSDGNGLLCLDVGADGRSVVTNPCRCLSADNSCDPQSQWFKLVSSTRSVVTKQTMLAQLPLKLKSWKIRSF
;
A
#
# COMPACT_ATOMS: atom_id res chain seq x y z
N MET A 1 -51.67 -76.93 -26.71
CA MET A 1 -52.46 -75.82 -27.32
C MET A 1 -52.15 -74.61 -26.45
N GLY A 2 -51.63 -73.47 -26.88
CA GLY A 2 -51.73 -72.67 -28.09
C GLY A 2 -51.40 -71.22 -27.63
N CYS A 3 -50.76 -70.42 -28.48
CA CYS A 3 -50.08 -69.17 -28.16
C CYS A 3 -50.92 -67.99 -27.62
N SER A 4 -50.16 -67.06 -27.01
CA SER A 4 -50.34 -65.58 -26.95
C SER A 4 -51.20 -64.96 -25.82
N SER A 5 -50.54 -64.22 -24.90
CA SER A 5 -50.60 -62.73 -24.81
C SER A 5 -49.90 -62.15 -23.54
N SER A 6 -48.83 -61.36 -23.75
CA SER A 6 -48.41 -60.07 -23.12
C SER A 6 -48.31 -59.89 -21.56
N PRO A 7 -47.72 -58.78 -21.02
CA PRO A 7 -46.38 -58.79 -20.40
C PRO A 7 -46.34 -58.29 -18.93
N PRO A 8 -45.16 -58.28 -18.26
CA PRO A 8 -45.04 -58.03 -16.83
C PRO A 8 -44.54 -56.61 -16.49
N ALA A 9 -45.07 -56.06 -15.39
CA ALA A 9 -44.54 -54.87 -14.72
C ALA A 9 -43.55 -55.29 -13.62
N ALA A 10 -42.26 -55.23 -13.94
CA ALA A 10 -41.17 -55.33 -12.98
C ALA A 10 -40.30 -54.07 -13.07
N CYS A 11 -40.76 -52.97 -12.46
CA CYS A 11 -40.00 -51.73 -12.32
C CYS A 11 -39.99 -51.29 -10.85
N VAL A 12 -39.30 -52.02 -9.98
CA VAL A 12 -38.94 -51.49 -8.63
C VAL A 12 -37.51 -51.87 -8.19
N ALA A 13 -36.84 -52.85 -8.78
CA ALA A 13 -35.56 -53.34 -8.25
C ALA A 13 -34.27 -52.85 -8.95
N ALA A 14 -34.34 -51.94 -9.94
CA ALA A 14 -33.15 -51.48 -10.70
C ALA A 14 -32.71 -50.03 -10.42
N ALA A 15 -33.41 -49.29 -9.54
CA ALA A 15 -33.11 -47.87 -9.29
C ALA A 15 -32.18 -47.59 -8.10
N ILE A 16 -31.82 -48.60 -7.31
CA ILE A 16 -31.07 -48.41 -6.04
C ILE A 16 -29.57 -48.74 -6.17
N LEU A 17 -29.13 -49.40 -7.24
CA LEU A 17 -27.72 -49.78 -7.44
C LEU A 17 -26.93 -48.89 -8.43
N LEU A 18 -27.56 -47.89 -9.05
CA LEU A 18 -26.84 -46.83 -9.81
C LEU A 18 -26.62 -45.54 -9.01
N ALA A 19 -27.19 -45.42 -7.82
CA ALA A 19 -27.01 -44.23 -6.96
C ALA A 19 -25.79 -44.33 -6.02
N ALA A 20 -25.14 -45.50 -5.91
CA ALA A 20 -24.03 -45.76 -4.99
C ALA A 20 -22.64 -45.73 -5.65
N SER A 21 -22.55 -45.56 -6.97
CA SER A 21 -21.28 -45.50 -7.73
C SER A 21 -21.00 -44.13 -8.36
N LEU A 22 -21.83 -43.12 -8.07
CA LEU A 22 -21.58 -41.70 -8.38
C LEU A 22 -21.20 -40.87 -7.14
N LEU A 23 -20.94 -41.51 -6.00
CA LEU A 23 -20.47 -40.89 -4.75
C LEU A 23 -18.95 -41.00 -4.52
N ALA A 24 -18.17 -41.23 -5.57
CA ALA A 24 -16.72 -41.08 -5.56
C ALA A 24 -16.31 -39.99 -6.56
N CYS A 25 -15.51 -39.03 -6.11
CA CYS A 25 -14.97 -37.88 -6.86
C CYS A 25 -15.82 -36.60 -6.93
N HIS A 26 -16.43 -36.18 -5.82
CA HIS A 26 -16.65 -34.75 -5.55
C HIS A 26 -16.04 -34.35 -4.20
N HIS A 27 -14.77 -34.70 -4.00
CA HIS A 27 -13.89 -33.78 -3.28
C HIS A 27 -13.73 -32.60 -4.23
N GLY A 28 -14.55 -31.56 -4.04
CA GLY A 28 -14.34 -30.31 -4.73
C GLY A 28 -12.91 -29.87 -4.42
N CYS A 29 -12.02 -30.02 -5.41
CA CYS A 29 -10.95 -29.05 -5.60
C CYS A 29 -11.67 -27.70 -5.54
N ALA A 30 -11.50 -26.98 -4.44
CA ALA A 30 -11.56 -25.54 -4.54
C ALA A 30 -10.62 -25.21 -5.69
N ALA A 31 -11.16 -24.78 -6.83
CA ALA A 31 -10.34 -24.19 -7.86
C ALA A 31 -9.58 -23.08 -7.13
N ALA A 32 -8.27 -23.28 -6.94
CA ALA A 32 -7.40 -22.22 -6.48
C ALA A 32 -7.75 -21.03 -7.36
N ALA A 33 -8.18 -19.91 -6.75
CA ALA A 33 -8.42 -18.70 -7.50
C ALA A 33 -7.16 -18.49 -8.35
N ALA A 34 -7.32 -18.48 -9.67
CA ALA A 34 -6.19 -18.29 -10.57
C ALA A 34 -5.54 -16.95 -10.18
N VAL A 35 -4.32 -16.99 -9.65
CA VAL A 35 -3.65 -15.78 -9.20
C VAL A 35 -3.32 -14.95 -10.45
N PRO A 36 -3.64 -13.65 -10.47
CA PRO A 36 -3.65 -12.88 -11.69
C PRO A 36 -2.23 -12.68 -12.24
N THR A 37 -2.06 -12.96 -13.52
CA THR A 37 -0.94 -12.50 -14.32
C THR A 37 -1.09 -11.01 -14.56
N LEU A 38 -0.36 -10.21 -13.77
CA LEU A 38 -0.45 -8.76 -13.84
C LEU A 38 0.18 -8.20 -15.12
N SER A 39 -0.40 -7.14 -15.66
CA SER A 39 0.12 -6.36 -16.77
C SER A 39 -0.02 -4.87 -16.49
N THR A 40 0.41 -4.02 -17.42
CA THR A 40 0.33 -2.57 -17.29
C THR A 40 -0.51 -1.96 -18.41
N ALA A 41 -1.39 -1.03 -18.02
CA ALA A 41 -2.26 -0.29 -18.93
C ALA A 41 -2.24 1.18 -18.54
N SER A 42 -1.57 2.01 -19.34
CA SER A 42 -1.20 3.37 -18.94
C SER A 42 -0.47 3.32 -17.57
N ARG A 43 -0.79 4.23 -16.66
CA ARG A 43 -0.21 4.33 -15.31
C ARG A 43 -0.64 3.26 -14.31
N TRP A 44 -1.41 2.26 -14.74
CA TRP A 44 -2.04 1.29 -13.83
C TRP A 44 -1.46 -0.10 -14.01
N VAL A 45 -1.33 -0.80 -12.88
CA VAL A 45 -1.24 -2.27 -12.86
C VAL A 45 -2.65 -2.85 -13.01
N VAL A 46 -2.81 -3.83 -13.90
CA VAL A 46 -4.10 -4.46 -14.21
C VAL A 46 -4.00 -5.98 -14.24
N ASP A 47 -5.12 -6.65 -13.98
CA ASP A 47 -5.27 -8.10 -14.16
C ASP A 47 -5.52 -8.47 -15.64
N GLU A 48 -5.75 -9.76 -15.92
CA GLU A 48 -6.03 -10.26 -17.27
C GLU A 48 -7.33 -9.71 -17.87
N SER A 49 -8.25 -9.20 -17.06
CA SER A 49 -9.48 -8.54 -17.53
C SER A 49 -9.26 -7.07 -17.91
N GLY A 50 -8.06 -6.54 -17.65
CA GLY A 50 -7.75 -5.11 -17.79
C GLY A 50 -8.31 -4.27 -16.64
N SER A 51 -8.72 -4.89 -15.54
CA SER A 51 -9.20 -4.20 -14.34
C SER A 51 -8.03 -3.85 -13.42
N ARG A 52 -8.09 -2.66 -12.81
CA ARG A 52 -7.01 -2.19 -11.95
C ARG A 52 -6.82 -3.10 -10.74
N VAL A 53 -5.58 -3.51 -10.54
CA VAL A 53 -5.09 -4.16 -9.32
C VAL A 53 -4.27 -3.14 -8.53
N LYS A 54 -4.69 -2.86 -7.30
CA LYS A 54 -3.90 -2.05 -6.36
C LYS A 54 -2.82 -2.92 -5.75
N LEU A 55 -1.58 -2.49 -5.76
CA LEU A 55 -0.51 -3.10 -4.96
C LEU A 55 -0.37 -2.31 -3.66
N ALA A 56 -0.81 -2.93 -2.56
CA ALA A 56 -0.73 -2.38 -1.21
C ALA A 56 0.14 -3.33 -0.38
N CYS A 57 1.45 -3.20 -0.56
CA CYS A 57 2.40 -4.19 -0.08
C CYS A 57 3.07 -3.78 1.24
N VAL A 58 3.75 -4.74 1.86
CA VAL A 58 4.73 -4.50 2.91
C VAL A 58 6.07 -5.10 2.52
N ASN A 59 7.18 -4.45 2.86
CA ASN A 59 8.52 -5.01 2.67
C ASN A 59 8.81 -6.05 3.76
N TRP A 60 9.27 -7.24 3.38
CA TRP A 60 9.70 -8.27 4.33
C TRP A 60 11.15 -8.71 4.03
N PRO A 61 12.09 -8.42 4.93
CA PRO A 61 13.48 -8.77 4.74
C PRO A 61 13.75 -10.27 4.80
N SER A 62 14.50 -10.76 3.82
CA SER A 62 15.16 -12.08 3.80
C SER A 62 16.56 -12.01 3.19
N HIS A 63 17.07 -10.80 2.93
CA HIS A 63 18.37 -10.57 2.29
C HIS A 63 19.55 -10.40 3.25
N LEU A 64 19.29 -10.34 4.55
CA LEU A 64 20.30 -10.16 5.59
C LEU A 64 21.24 -11.36 5.67
N GLU A 65 22.32 -11.25 6.46
CA GLU A 65 23.35 -12.29 6.61
C GLU A 65 22.82 -13.72 6.83
N PRO A 66 21.78 -13.96 7.65
CA PRO A 66 21.25 -15.31 7.83
C PRO A 66 20.54 -15.88 6.59
N MET A 67 20.11 -15.01 5.68
CA MET A 67 19.33 -15.31 4.46
C MET A 67 18.09 -16.18 4.72
N LEU A 68 17.38 -15.85 5.79
CA LEU A 68 16.05 -16.35 6.11
C LEU A 68 15.15 -15.15 6.35
N ALA A 69 13.87 -15.26 6.00
CA ALA A 69 12.91 -14.22 6.33
C ALA A 69 12.92 -13.91 7.83
N GLU A 70 12.93 -12.63 8.18
CA GLU A 70 12.94 -12.23 9.59
C GLU A 70 11.69 -12.76 10.31
N GLY A 71 11.80 -13.08 11.60
CA GLY A 71 10.66 -13.43 12.46
C GLY A 71 10.28 -14.91 12.57
N LEU A 72 10.82 -15.81 11.75
CA LEU A 72 10.53 -17.26 11.83
C LEU A 72 11.04 -17.92 13.12
N GLY A 73 11.90 -17.25 13.88
CA GLY A 73 12.29 -17.67 15.23
C GLY A 73 11.27 -17.32 16.31
N LYS A 74 10.34 -16.39 16.01
CA LYS A 74 9.33 -15.88 16.94
C LYS A 74 7.95 -16.48 16.68
N ARG A 75 7.59 -16.72 15.40
CA ARG A 75 6.26 -17.18 15.01
C ARG A 75 6.27 -18.15 13.82
N PRO A 76 5.25 -19.03 13.70
CA PRO A 76 5.05 -19.83 12.50
C PRO A 76 4.88 -18.95 11.26
N VAL A 77 5.48 -19.34 10.13
CA VAL A 77 5.45 -18.58 8.87
C VAL A 77 4.02 -18.32 8.38
N GLY A 78 3.14 -19.31 8.47
CA GLY A 78 1.73 -19.17 8.09
C GLY A 78 0.98 -18.15 8.96
N ALA A 79 1.33 -18.05 10.26
CA ALA A 79 0.74 -17.06 11.14
C ALA A 79 1.20 -15.64 10.77
N ILE A 80 2.45 -15.46 10.35
CA ILE A 80 2.95 -14.16 9.87
C ILE A 80 2.27 -13.80 8.53
N ALA A 81 2.18 -14.74 7.59
CA ALA A 81 1.49 -14.54 6.32
C ALA A 81 0.00 -14.19 6.50
N GLY A 82 -0.68 -14.89 7.41
CA GLY A 82 -2.07 -14.58 7.78
C GLY A 82 -2.23 -13.18 8.37
N ASP A 83 -1.30 -12.72 9.19
CA ASP A 83 -1.34 -11.36 9.75
C ASP A 83 -1.10 -10.28 8.68
N VAL A 84 -0.23 -10.53 7.70
CA VAL A 84 -0.06 -9.63 6.54
C VAL A 84 -1.40 -9.39 5.84
N ALA A 85 -2.13 -10.46 5.54
CA ALA A 85 -3.45 -10.39 4.94
C ALA A 85 -4.49 -9.72 5.88
N ALA A 86 -4.48 -10.06 7.17
CA ALA A 86 -5.41 -9.51 8.17
C ALA A 86 -5.21 -8.00 8.40
N MET A 87 -3.98 -7.50 8.25
CA MET A 87 -3.68 -6.06 8.29
C MET A 87 -4.08 -5.33 6.99
N GLY A 88 -4.55 -6.05 5.98
CA GLY A 88 -5.06 -5.54 4.71
C GLY A 88 -4.02 -5.37 3.61
N PHE A 89 -2.78 -5.82 3.83
CA PHE A 89 -1.79 -5.88 2.75
C PHE A 89 -2.16 -7.03 1.81
N ASN A 90 -2.05 -6.81 0.51
CA ASN A 90 -2.31 -7.84 -0.50
C ASN A 90 -1.04 -8.33 -1.21
N CYS A 91 0.11 -7.77 -0.86
CA CYS A 91 1.39 -8.19 -1.39
C CYS A 91 2.53 -8.03 -0.37
N VAL A 92 3.61 -8.76 -0.61
CA VAL A 92 4.90 -8.57 0.06
C VAL A 92 5.97 -8.27 -0.98
N ARG A 93 6.71 -7.17 -0.79
CA ARG A 93 7.99 -6.96 -1.48
C ARG A 93 9.05 -7.74 -0.69
N PHE A 94 9.38 -8.93 -1.19
CA PHE A 94 10.17 -9.93 -0.49
C PHE A 94 11.62 -9.89 -0.98
N THR A 95 12.48 -9.38 -0.10
CA THR A 95 13.86 -9.04 -0.46
C THR A 95 14.77 -10.28 -0.49
N TRP A 96 15.72 -10.32 -1.43
CA TRP A 96 16.72 -11.38 -1.52
C TRP A 96 18.08 -10.83 -1.97
N PRO A 97 19.20 -11.49 -1.61
CA PRO A 97 20.53 -11.11 -2.07
C PRO A 97 20.97 -11.95 -3.28
N THR A 98 21.64 -11.36 -4.27
CA THR A 98 22.10 -12.05 -5.49
C THR A 98 22.88 -13.35 -5.17
N PHE A 99 23.76 -13.29 -4.18
CA PHE A 99 24.62 -14.41 -3.80
C PHE A 99 23.88 -15.62 -3.22
N LEU A 100 22.60 -15.48 -2.84
CA LEU A 100 21.74 -16.61 -2.46
C LEU A 100 21.68 -17.68 -3.56
N VAL A 101 21.70 -17.26 -4.82
CA VAL A 101 21.54 -18.16 -5.99
C VAL A 101 22.76 -18.20 -6.92
N THR A 102 23.75 -17.35 -6.70
CA THR A 102 24.95 -17.28 -7.56
C THR A 102 26.25 -17.69 -6.87
N ASN A 103 26.29 -17.76 -5.53
CA ASN A 103 27.51 -18.09 -4.80
C ASN A 103 27.37 -19.42 -4.04
N ALA A 104 28.19 -20.40 -4.44
CA ALA A 104 28.17 -21.76 -3.91
C ALA A 104 28.42 -21.84 -2.38
N SER A 105 29.15 -20.87 -1.82
CA SER A 105 29.40 -20.79 -0.38
C SER A 105 28.15 -20.49 0.45
N TYR A 106 27.09 -19.98 -0.20
CA TYR A 106 25.80 -19.69 0.43
C TYR A 106 24.72 -20.68 -0.02
N SER A 107 24.61 -20.96 -1.31
CA SER A 107 23.54 -21.82 -1.85
C SER A 107 23.59 -23.26 -1.30
N GLY A 108 24.76 -23.72 -0.86
CA GLY A 108 24.94 -25.02 -0.22
C GLY A 108 24.53 -25.10 1.25
N LEU A 109 24.28 -23.96 1.92
CA LEU A 109 23.97 -23.94 3.35
C LEU A 109 22.51 -24.31 3.63
N THR A 110 22.29 -25.04 4.72
CA THR A 110 20.96 -25.11 5.35
C THR A 110 20.71 -23.91 6.26
N VAL A 111 19.46 -23.70 6.64
CA VAL A 111 19.10 -22.70 7.67
C VAL A 111 19.90 -22.93 8.95
N ALA A 112 19.95 -24.17 9.46
CA ALA A 112 20.73 -24.50 10.64
C ALA A 112 22.22 -24.15 10.49
N GLN A 113 22.83 -24.47 9.35
CA GLN A 113 24.24 -24.17 9.10
C GLN A 113 24.51 -22.67 9.03
N SER A 114 23.64 -21.90 8.36
CA SER A 114 23.74 -20.45 8.28
C SER A 114 23.68 -19.81 9.68
N PHE A 115 22.69 -20.21 10.48
CA PHE A 115 22.50 -19.68 11.84
C PHE A 115 23.64 -20.07 12.79
N LEU A 116 24.12 -21.32 12.76
CA LEU A 116 25.23 -21.77 13.61
C LEU A 116 26.54 -21.05 13.27
N ARG A 117 26.82 -20.81 11.99
CA ARG A 117 28.00 -20.04 11.54
C ARG A 117 27.99 -18.60 12.06
N LEU A 118 26.81 -18.02 12.24
CA LEU A 118 26.60 -16.66 12.75
C LEU A 118 26.40 -16.62 14.27
N ASN A 119 26.55 -17.74 14.97
CA ASN A 119 26.31 -17.88 16.41
C ASN A 119 24.87 -17.50 16.85
N LEU A 120 23.89 -17.73 15.97
CA LEU A 120 22.46 -17.44 16.19
C LEU A 120 21.71 -18.62 16.83
N THR A 121 22.27 -19.19 17.89
CA THR A 121 21.78 -20.43 18.53
C THR A 121 20.37 -20.27 19.13
N GLU A 122 20.09 -19.15 19.79
CA GLU A 122 18.76 -18.85 20.35
C GLU A 122 17.70 -18.70 19.26
N SER A 123 18.00 -17.94 18.20
CA SER A 123 17.11 -17.78 17.06
C SER A 123 16.84 -19.11 16.36
N LEU A 124 17.87 -19.96 16.21
CA LEU A 124 17.72 -21.31 15.66
C LEU A 124 16.85 -22.21 16.54
N ALA A 125 16.97 -22.11 17.87
CA ALA A 125 16.08 -22.82 18.79
C ALA A 125 14.63 -22.36 18.64
N GLY A 126 14.40 -21.05 18.49
CA GLY A 126 13.09 -20.49 18.17
C GLY A 126 12.52 -21.01 16.84
N ILE A 127 13.36 -21.14 15.81
CA ILE A 127 12.95 -21.73 14.51
C ILE A 127 12.58 -23.20 14.68
N ARG A 128 13.33 -23.99 15.46
CA ARG A 128 12.99 -25.41 15.73
C ARG A 128 11.61 -25.56 16.37
N VAL A 129 11.21 -24.62 17.22
CA VAL A 129 9.90 -24.64 17.87
C VAL A 129 8.80 -24.17 16.93
N ASN A 130 8.99 -23.02 16.28
CA ASN A 130 7.94 -22.36 15.53
C ASN A 130 7.79 -22.84 14.09
N ASN A 131 8.89 -23.29 13.48
CA ASN A 131 9.01 -23.68 12.08
C ASN A 131 9.99 -24.87 11.92
N PRO A 132 9.77 -26.03 12.59
CA PRO A 132 10.71 -27.15 12.59
C PRO A 132 11.12 -27.61 11.17
N GLY A 133 10.18 -27.58 10.22
CA GLY A 133 10.42 -27.97 8.83
C GLY A 133 11.42 -27.07 8.07
N PHE A 134 11.77 -25.89 8.59
CA PHE A 134 12.73 -24.98 7.94
C PHE A 134 14.18 -25.27 8.27
N VAL A 135 14.45 -25.94 9.39
CA VAL A 135 15.79 -26.07 9.99
C VAL A 135 16.80 -26.70 9.03
N ASP A 136 16.37 -27.75 8.32
CA ASP A 136 17.23 -28.52 7.43
C ASP A 136 17.09 -28.14 5.95
N LEU A 137 16.19 -27.19 5.62
CA LEU A 137 16.07 -26.68 4.25
C LEU A 137 17.33 -25.92 3.86
N LYS A 138 17.71 -26.04 2.58
CA LYS A 138 18.64 -25.09 1.97
C LYS A 138 18.03 -23.69 2.00
N LEU A 139 18.87 -22.67 2.11
CA LEU A 139 18.40 -21.27 2.22
C LEU A 139 17.43 -20.89 1.09
N ILE A 140 17.69 -21.33 -0.15
CA ILE A 140 16.80 -21.08 -1.28
C ILE A 140 15.46 -21.83 -1.18
N ASP A 141 15.44 -23.03 -0.59
CA ASP A 141 14.20 -23.78 -0.40
C ASP A 141 13.39 -23.22 0.78
N ALA A 142 14.05 -22.70 1.81
CA ALA A 142 13.40 -21.91 2.86
C ALA A 142 12.76 -20.63 2.28
N PHE A 143 13.45 -19.93 1.38
CA PHE A 143 12.89 -18.76 0.67
C PHE A 143 11.63 -19.14 -0.13
N LYS A 144 11.67 -20.25 -0.89
CA LYS A 144 10.49 -20.78 -1.60
C LYS A 144 9.34 -21.14 -0.66
N ALA A 145 9.64 -21.73 0.50
CA ALA A 145 8.63 -22.11 1.48
C ALA A 145 7.89 -20.89 2.05
N VAL A 146 8.59 -19.76 2.27
CA VAL A 146 7.95 -18.49 2.65
C VAL A 146 7.04 -17.98 1.53
N VAL A 147 7.53 -17.98 0.28
CA VAL A 147 6.71 -17.57 -0.89
C VAL A 147 5.46 -18.43 -1.05
N SER A 148 5.57 -19.75 -0.83
CA SER A 148 4.43 -20.67 -0.83
C SER A 148 3.44 -20.32 0.27
N SER A 149 3.92 -20.10 1.50
CA SER A 149 3.07 -19.74 2.63
C SER A 149 2.32 -18.41 2.41
N LEU A 150 2.95 -17.44 1.73
CA LEU A 150 2.27 -16.19 1.33
C LEU A 150 1.16 -16.48 0.32
N GLY A 151 1.40 -17.35 -0.66
CA GLY A 151 0.42 -17.75 -1.66
C GLY A 151 -0.78 -18.50 -1.07
N GLU A 152 -0.55 -19.36 -0.07
CA GLU A 152 -1.62 -20.05 0.68
C GLU A 152 -2.54 -19.09 1.47
N HIS A 153 -2.11 -17.85 1.68
CA HIS A 153 -2.86 -16.79 2.37
C HIS A 153 -3.32 -15.69 1.40
N ASP A 154 -3.35 -15.98 0.08
CA ASP A 154 -3.77 -15.04 -0.97
C ASP A 154 -2.92 -13.74 -1.01
N VAL A 155 -1.65 -13.81 -0.62
CA VAL A 155 -0.72 -12.68 -0.64
C VAL A 155 0.22 -12.80 -1.85
N MET A 156 0.18 -11.78 -2.71
CA MET A 156 1.09 -11.67 -3.85
C MET A 156 2.53 -11.37 -3.40
N VAL A 157 3.50 -11.67 -4.25
CA VAL A 157 4.92 -11.49 -3.96
C VAL A 157 5.59 -10.73 -5.10
N ILE A 158 6.30 -9.66 -4.73
CA ILE A 158 7.27 -8.98 -5.57
C ILE A 158 8.65 -9.39 -5.08
N LEU A 159 9.43 -10.08 -5.90
CA LEU A 159 10.80 -10.47 -5.54
C LEU A 159 11.72 -9.27 -5.72
N ASP A 160 12.34 -8.80 -4.65
CA ASP A 160 13.21 -7.62 -4.69
C ASP A 160 14.69 -8.00 -4.55
N ASN A 161 15.48 -7.78 -5.60
CA ASN A 161 16.93 -7.95 -5.51
C ASN A 161 17.55 -6.81 -4.71
N HIS A 162 17.74 -7.03 -3.41
CA HIS A 162 18.05 -5.94 -2.49
C HIS A 162 19.55 -5.64 -2.43
N LEU A 163 20.39 -6.68 -2.40
CA LEU A 163 21.85 -6.56 -2.35
C LEU A 163 22.50 -7.71 -3.12
N SER A 164 23.82 -7.62 -3.33
CA SER A 164 24.55 -8.75 -3.92
C SER A 164 25.01 -9.70 -2.83
N LYS A 165 25.84 -9.21 -1.90
CA LYS A 165 26.24 -9.93 -0.70
C LYS A 165 25.17 -9.76 0.38
N PRO A 166 24.75 -10.82 1.10
CA PRO A 166 23.80 -10.69 2.18
C PRO A 166 24.34 -9.80 3.30
N GLY A 167 23.49 -8.92 3.84
CA GLY A 167 23.90 -7.90 4.81
C GLY A 167 22.93 -6.72 4.88
N TRP A 168 23.30 -5.70 5.66
CA TRP A 168 22.57 -4.43 5.76
C TRP A 168 23.15 -3.38 4.79
N CYS A 169 22.33 -2.41 4.42
CA CYS A 169 22.65 -1.26 3.57
C CYS A 169 21.99 0.00 4.15
N CYS A 170 22.12 1.21 3.64
CA CYS A 170 22.58 1.61 2.32
C CYS A 170 23.45 2.86 2.46
N SER A 171 24.75 2.73 2.18
CA SER A 171 25.69 3.85 2.18
C SER A 171 26.23 4.10 0.77
N ASN A 172 26.86 5.25 0.55
CA ASN A 172 27.53 5.54 -0.72
C ASN A 172 28.80 4.69 -0.96
N THR A 173 29.24 3.91 0.03
CA THR A 173 30.56 3.25 0.04
C THR A 173 30.50 1.78 0.47
N ASP A 174 29.32 1.18 0.58
CA ASP A 174 29.15 -0.23 0.97
C ASP A 174 29.54 -1.24 -0.14
N GLY A 175 29.98 -0.74 -1.30
CA GLY A 175 30.44 -1.55 -2.42
C GLY A 175 29.33 -2.31 -3.14
N ASN A 176 28.06 -1.99 -2.89
CA ASN A 176 26.88 -2.61 -3.53
C ASN A 176 26.00 -1.59 -4.28
N GLY A 177 26.35 -0.31 -4.28
CA GLY A 177 25.48 0.79 -4.71
C GLY A 177 25.28 0.91 -6.21
N PHE A 178 26.27 0.56 -7.03
CA PHE A 178 26.15 0.66 -8.49
C PHE A 178 26.88 -0.45 -9.25
N PHE A 179 26.52 -0.61 -10.52
CA PHE A 179 27.14 -1.58 -11.43
C PHE A 179 28.66 -1.41 -11.47
N GLY A 180 29.39 -2.52 -11.30
CA GLY A 180 30.85 -2.52 -11.24
C GLY A 180 31.43 -2.15 -9.88
N ASP A 181 30.60 -1.95 -8.85
CA ASP A 181 31.10 -1.88 -7.48
C ASP A 181 31.70 -3.22 -7.03
N ALA A 182 32.52 -3.19 -5.97
CA ALA A 182 33.31 -4.33 -5.52
C ALA A 182 32.48 -5.59 -5.23
N LEU A 183 31.21 -5.42 -4.87
CA LEU A 183 30.28 -6.52 -4.61
C LEU A 183 29.15 -6.56 -5.65
N PHE A 184 29.12 -5.68 -6.65
CA PHE A 184 28.06 -5.61 -7.65
C PHE A 184 28.59 -5.78 -9.08
N ASP A 185 28.88 -7.02 -9.41
CA ASP A 185 29.17 -7.46 -10.77
C ASP A 185 27.87 -7.58 -11.61
N PRO A 186 27.75 -6.89 -12.76
CA PRO A 186 26.54 -6.92 -13.57
C PRO A 186 26.23 -8.29 -14.21
N ASP A 187 27.23 -9.09 -14.55
CA ASP A 187 27.02 -10.43 -15.14
C ASP A 187 26.50 -11.40 -14.07
N VAL A 188 27.07 -11.36 -12.87
CA VAL A 188 26.58 -12.14 -11.73
C VAL A 188 25.15 -11.73 -11.35
N TRP A 189 24.85 -10.44 -11.40
CA TRP A 189 23.50 -9.93 -11.13
C TRP A 189 22.48 -10.40 -12.17
N VAL A 190 22.79 -10.31 -13.47
CA VAL A 190 21.90 -10.83 -14.53
C VAL A 190 21.68 -12.34 -14.40
N ASP A 191 22.71 -13.11 -14.06
CA ASP A 191 22.58 -14.55 -13.77
C ASP A 191 21.64 -14.80 -12.58
N GLY A 192 21.81 -14.05 -11.49
CA GLY A 192 20.95 -14.12 -10.32
C GLY A 192 19.48 -13.80 -10.62
N LEU A 193 19.23 -12.72 -11.37
CA LEU A 193 17.89 -12.34 -11.84
C LEU A 193 17.25 -13.45 -12.68
N THR A 194 18.01 -14.00 -13.65
CA THR A 194 17.54 -15.07 -14.53
C THR A 194 17.17 -16.33 -13.74
N LYS A 195 18.00 -16.72 -12.77
CA LYS A 195 17.75 -17.88 -11.89
C LYS A 195 16.50 -17.69 -11.05
N MET A 196 16.34 -16.53 -10.41
CA MET A 196 15.14 -16.24 -9.61
C MET A 196 13.88 -16.20 -10.48
N ALA A 197 13.93 -15.52 -11.64
CA ALA A 197 12.82 -15.47 -12.58
C ALA A 197 12.40 -16.89 -13.02
N THR A 198 13.37 -17.71 -13.44
CA THR A 198 13.13 -19.11 -13.87
C THR A 198 12.52 -19.94 -12.75
N MET A 199 13.06 -19.82 -11.53
CA MET A 199 12.61 -20.58 -10.37
C MET A 199 11.16 -20.31 -9.99
N PHE A 200 10.70 -19.07 -10.19
CA PHE A 200 9.33 -18.65 -9.87
C PHE A 200 8.42 -18.53 -11.10
N ALA A 201 8.87 -18.97 -12.29
CA ALA A 201 8.10 -18.89 -13.53
C ALA A 201 6.75 -19.59 -13.49
N GLY A 202 6.60 -20.65 -12.69
CA GLY A 202 5.35 -21.38 -12.47
C GLY A 202 4.63 -21.06 -11.16
N VAL A 203 5.15 -20.15 -10.34
CA VAL A 203 4.57 -19.83 -9.03
C VAL A 203 3.55 -18.70 -9.20
N PRO A 204 2.25 -18.93 -8.93
CA PRO A 204 1.20 -18.04 -9.38
C PRO A 204 1.13 -16.74 -8.58
N ASN A 205 1.46 -16.76 -7.28
CA ASN A 205 1.49 -15.57 -6.43
C ASN A 205 2.75 -14.71 -6.57
N VAL A 206 3.74 -15.11 -7.36
CA VAL A 206 4.84 -14.21 -7.73
C VAL A 206 4.41 -13.38 -8.92
N VAL A 207 4.15 -12.10 -8.69
CA VAL A 207 3.54 -11.18 -9.67
C VAL A 207 4.50 -10.12 -10.19
N GLY A 208 5.65 -9.95 -9.54
CA GLY A 208 6.62 -8.93 -9.91
C GLY A 208 8.04 -9.28 -9.50
N MET A 209 9.00 -8.66 -10.16
CA MET A 209 10.41 -8.65 -9.77
C MET A 209 10.95 -7.22 -9.83
N SER A 210 11.38 -6.70 -8.68
CA SER A 210 12.21 -5.49 -8.64
C SER A 210 13.66 -5.87 -8.92
N LEU A 211 14.24 -5.16 -9.88
CA LEU A 211 15.51 -5.53 -10.48
C LEU A 211 16.70 -5.24 -9.56
N ARG A 212 16.70 -4.12 -8.84
CA ARG A 212 17.81 -3.75 -7.95
C ARG A 212 17.45 -2.60 -7.00
N ASN A 213 17.52 -2.85 -5.70
CA ASN A 213 17.30 -1.81 -4.69
C ASN A 213 18.37 -0.68 -4.71
N GLU A 214 17.89 0.56 -4.74
CA GLU A 214 18.61 1.79 -4.44
C GLU A 214 19.94 1.99 -5.17
N LEU A 215 19.92 2.05 -6.51
CA LEU A 215 21.14 2.40 -7.27
C LEU A 215 21.66 3.79 -6.84
N ARG A 216 22.94 3.86 -6.46
CA ARG A 216 23.52 5.01 -5.74
C ARG A 216 25.05 5.05 -5.81
N GLY A 217 25.65 6.03 -5.14
CA GLY A 217 27.09 6.15 -5.00
C GLY A 217 27.76 6.98 -6.12
N PRO A 218 29.07 7.24 -6.00
CA PRO A 218 29.77 8.22 -6.84
C PRO A 218 29.98 7.78 -8.30
N ARG A 219 29.87 6.48 -8.61
CA ARG A 219 29.99 5.94 -9.97
C ARG A 219 28.70 6.01 -10.80
N GLN A 220 27.58 6.26 -10.14
CA GLN A 220 26.28 6.16 -10.78
C GLN A 220 26.17 7.12 -11.96
N ASN A 221 25.61 6.63 -13.07
CA ASN A 221 25.38 7.42 -14.27
C ASN A 221 24.25 6.82 -15.09
N ALA A 222 23.57 7.67 -15.89
CA ALA A 222 22.41 7.23 -16.67
C ALA A 222 22.78 6.23 -17.78
N ASN A 223 23.96 6.33 -18.39
CA ASN A 223 24.35 5.46 -19.51
C ASN A 223 24.47 3.99 -19.08
N ASP A 224 25.15 3.74 -17.96
CA ASP A 224 25.26 2.41 -17.39
C ASP A 224 23.92 1.92 -16.82
N TRP A 225 23.11 2.83 -16.26
CA TRP A 225 21.74 2.50 -15.85
C TRP A 225 20.95 1.95 -17.06
N TYR A 226 20.93 2.65 -18.20
CA TYR A 226 20.22 2.15 -19.41
C TYR A 226 20.80 0.82 -19.88
N LYS A 227 22.12 0.68 -19.93
CA LYS A 227 22.79 -0.54 -20.38
C LYS A 227 22.39 -1.74 -19.53
N TYR A 228 22.50 -1.64 -18.21
CA TYR A 228 22.34 -2.79 -17.33
C TYR A 228 20.89 -3.01 -16.89
N MET A 229 20.11 -1.96 -16.61
CA MET A 229 18.70 -2.13 -16.24
C MET A 229 17.87 -2.69 -17.40
N GLN A 230 18.12 -2.27 -18.64
CA GLN A 230 17.46 -2.90 -19.79
C GLN A 230 17.90 -4.35 -19.95
N ARG A 231 19.20 -4.66 -19.80
CA ARG A 231 19.69 -6.04 -19.87
C ARG A 231 19.05 -6.95 -18.80
N GLY A 232 18.96 -6.47 -17.55
CA GLY A 232 18.30 -7.19 -16.46
C GLY A 232 16.80 -7.38 -16.74
N ALA A 233 16.13 -6.35 -17.26
CA ALA A 233 14.72 -6.42 -17.61
C ALA A 233 14.43 -7.46 -18.70
N GLU A 234 15.23 -7.48 -19.77
CA GLU A 234 15.12 -8.48 -20.84
C GLU A 234 15.36 -9.90 -20.31
N ALA A 235 16.37 -10.08 -19.45
CA ALA A 235 16.68 -11.37 -18.86
C ALA A 235 15.54 -11.91 -17.98
N VAL A 236 14.96 -11.05 -17.13
CA VAL A 236 13.79 -11.41 -16.30
C VAL A 236 12.59 -11.75 -17.18
N HIS A 237 12.26 -10.91 -18.16
CA HIS A 237 11.08 -11.14 -19.00
C HIS A 237 11.21 -12.41 -19.84
N ALA A 238 12.40 -12.68 -20.40
CA ALA A 238 12.66 -13.91 -21.16
C ALA A 238 12.52 -15.17 -20.30
N ALA A 239 12.96 -15.13 -19.04
CA ALA A 239 12.86 -16.25 -18.11
C ALA A 239 11.47 -16.42 -17.48
N ASN A 240 10.75 -15.32 -17.27
CA ASN A 240 9.42 -15.32 -16.67
C ASN A 240 8.58 -14.16 -17.26
N PRO A 241 7.84 -14.39 -18.36
CA PRO A 241 7.05 -13.34 -18.99
C PRO A 241 5.78 -12.98 -18.22
N ARG A 242 5.44 -13.71 -17.14
CA ARG A 242 4.23 -13.47 -16.35
C ARG A 242 4.39 -12.30 -15.39
N VAL A 243 5.57 -12.09 -14.83
CA VAL A 243 5.81 -11.06 -13.80
C VAL A 243 5.90 -9.66 -14.39
N LEU A 244 5.54 -8.67 -13.59
CA LEU A 244 5.93 -7.29 -13.79
C LEU A 244 7.45 -7.15 -13.58
N VAL A 245 8.10 -6.39 -14.44
CA VAL A 245 9.52 -6.04 -14.34
C VAL A 245 9.60 -4.61 -13.82
N ILE A 246 10.09 -4.44 -12.58
CA ILE A 246 10.07 -3.17 -11.86
C ILE A 246 11.48 -2.57 -11.87
N LEU A 247 11.62 -1.38 -12.47
CA LEU A 247 12.89 -0.69 -12.67
C LEU A 247 13.07 0.42 -11.64
N SER A 248 14.12 0.28 -10.84
CA SER A 248 14.52 1.21 -9.78
C SER A 248 15.29 2.42 -10.33
N GLY A 249 15.33 3.49 -9.55
CA GLY A 249 15.88 4.79 -9.95
C GLY A 249 17.34 4.97 -9.56
N LEU A 250 17.86 6.17 -9.81
CA LEU A 250 19.16 6.61 -9.30
C LEU A 250 18.99 7.31 -7.94
N GLN A 251 20.12 7.61 -7.30
CA GLN A 251 20.17 8.35 -6.03
C GLN A 251 19.34 7.70 -4.92
N PHE A 252 19.55 6.40 -4.65
CA PHE A 252 18.75 5.66 -3.67
C PHE A 252 17.27 5.61 -4.05
N ASP A 253 16.99 5.33 -5.32
CA ASP A 253 15.63 5.33 -5.90
C ASP A 253 14.85 6.64 -5.70
N ASN A 254 15.56 7.75 -5.54
CA ASN A 254 14.95 9.07 -5.43
C ASN A 254 14.79 9.77 -6.79
N ASP A 255 15.44 9.30 -7.85
CA ASP A 255 15.49 10.02 -9.12
C ASP A 255 15.28 9.14 -10.36
N LEU A 256 14.25 9.49 -11.13
CA LEU A 256 13.91 8.94 -12.44
C LEU A 256 13.80 10.07 -13.50
N ALA A 257 14.28 11.29 -13.20
CA ALA A 257 14.12 12.46 -14.09
C ALA A 257 14.85 12.26 -15.43
N PHE A 258 15.94 11.50 -15.43
CA PHE A 258 16.73 11.19 -16.62
C PHE A 258 15.95 10.39 -17.67
N LEU A 259 14.83 9.76 -17.32
CA LEU A 259 13.93 9.10 -18.28
C LEU A 259 13.15 10.10 -19.15
N ASN A 260 13.06 11.37 -18.75
CA ASN A 260 12.40 12.40 -19.55
C ASN A 260 13.18 12.74 -20.82
N SER A 261 14.51 12.58 -20.81
CA SER A 261 15.36 12.83 -21.98
C SER A 261 15.53 11.58 -22.85
N ARG A 262 15.42 10.38 -22.29
CA ARG A 262 15.57 9.12 -22.99
C ARG A 262 14.63 8.06 -22.39
N PRO A 263 13.59 7.59 -23.10
CA PRO A 263 12.78 6.49 -22.59
C PRO A 263 13.59 5.18 -22.58
N VAL A 264 13.18 4.23 -21.74
CA VAL A 264 13.69 2.85 -21.80
C VAL A 264 13.29 2.20 -23.13
N SER A 265 14.18 1.37 -23.68
CA SER A 265 13.93 0.57 -24.88
C SER A 265 13.99 -0.90 -24.53
N LEU A 266 12.84 -1.57 -24.58
CA LEU A 266 12.68 -2.99 -24.26
C LEU A 266 11.93 -3.71 -25.40
N SER A 267 12.18 -4.99 -25.58
CA SER A 267 11.55 -5.84 -26.60
C SER A 267 10.10 -6.19 -26.28
N PHE A 268 9.67 -5.93 -25.05
CA PHE A 268 8.34 -6.24 -24.52
C PHE A 268 7.63 -4.99 -23.99
N THR A 269 6.30 -5.08 -23.89
CA THR A 269 5.42 -4.01 -23.39
C THR A 269 4.39 -4.56 -22.42
N GLY A 270 3.67 -3.69 -21.71
CA GLY A 270 2.60 -4.10 -20.81
C GLY A 270 3.06 -4.86 -19.56
N LYS A 271 4.36 -4.82 -19.22
CA LYS A 271 4.94 -5.51 -18.05
C LYS A 271 5.87 -4.64 -17.22
N VAL A 272 6.10 -3.39 -17.63
CA VAL A 272 7.11 -2.52 -17.01
C VAL A 272 6.45 -1.56 -16.03
N ALA A 273 7.01 -1.48 -14.84
CA ALA A 273 6.72 -0.43 -13.85
C ALA A 273 8.04 0.19 -13.37
N PHE A 274 7.96 1.40 -12.82
CA PHE A 274 9.08 2.05 -12.16
C PHE A 274 8.83 2.11 -10.65
N GLU A 275 9.89 2.24 -9.86
CA GLU A 275 9.76 2.39 -8.42
C GLU A 275 10.57 3.57 -7.87
N VAL A 276 10.07 4.11 -6.75
CA VAL A 276 10.66 5.28 -6.08
C VAL A 276 10.61 5.09 -4.58
N HIS A 277 11.67 5.53 -3.89
CA HIS A 277 11.73 5.56 -2.43
C HIS A 277 11.48 6.98 -1.94
N TRP A 278 10.73 7.12 -0.85
CA TRP A 278 10.48 8.43 -0.25
C TRP A 278 10.44 8.34 1.27
N TYR A 279 11.44 8.92 1.91
CA TYR A 279 11.52 9.03 3.35
C TYR A 279 11.69 10.48 3.80
N SER A 280 11.38 10.73 5.07
CA SER A 280 11.58 12.05 5.68
C SER A 280 13.06 12.46 5.68
N PHE A 281 13.98 11.50 5.88
CA PHE A 281 15.40 11.78 6.03
C PHE A 281 16.06 12.32 4.75
N SER A 282 15.46 12.08 3.57
CA SER A 282 15.89 12.69 2.30
C SER A 282 15.71 14.22 2.27
N ASN A 283 14.91 14.78 3.18
CA ASN A 283 14.65 16.23 3.31
C ASN A 283 14.63 16.65 4.79
N THR A 284 15.59 16.16 5.57
CA THR A 284 15.70 16.37 7.02
C THR A 284 15.62 17.85 7.42
N GLN A 285 16.31 18.75 6.70
CA GLN A 285 16.35 20.17 7.04
C GLN A 285 14.98 20.83 6.85
N GLU A 286 14.31 20.52 5.74
CA GLU A 286 13.00 21.08 5.41
C GLU A 286 11.92 20.63 6.40
N TRP A 287 11.93 19.37 6.80
CA TRP A 287 10.96 18.86 7.77
C TRP A 287 11.21 19.38 9.19
N SER A 288 12.47 19.47 9.60
CA SER A 288 12.83 19.87 10.97
C SER A 288 12.66 21.37 11.21
N SER A 289 13.08 22.22 10.28
CA SER A 289 13.12 23.67 10.49
C SER A 289 12.21 24.47 9.59
N GLY A 290 11.55 23.83 8.60
CA GLY A 290 10.64 24.51 7.70
C GLY A 290 9.19 24.49 8.18
N ASN A 291 8.40 25.42 7.67
CA ASN A 291 6.94 25.37 7.78
C ASN A 291 6.42 24.11 7.07
N ALA A 292 5.68 23.25 7.78
CA ALA A 292 5.28 21.93 7.30
C ALA A 292 4.42 21.99 6.02
N ASN A 293 3.58 23.02 5.86
CA ASN A 293 2.78 23.22 4.66
C ASN A 293 3.67 23.53 3.44
N GLN A 294 4.61 24.46 3.58
CA GLN A 294 5.55 24.84 2.51
C GLN A 294 6.53 23.71 2.18
N ALA A 295 7.03 23.01 3.20
CA ALA A 295 7.86 21.84 3.05
C ALA A 295 7.12 20.74 2.26
N CYS A 296 5.89 20.41 2.64
CA CYS A 296 5.08 19.43 1.93
C CYS A 296 4.87 19.80 0.46
N ALA A 297 4.54 21.06 0.16
CA ALA A 297 4.38 21.54 -1.20
C ALA A 297 5.66 21.40 -2.03
N ARG A 298 6.79 21.88 -1.49
CA ARG A 298 8.10 21.88 -2.16
C ARG A 298 8.60 20.46 -2.44
N ILE A 299 8.52 19.59 -1.44
CA ILE A 299 9.03 18.21 -1.52
C ILE A 299 8.16 17.39 -2.48
N THR A 300 6.83 17.50 -2.38
CA THR A 300 5.90 16.81 -3.29
C THR A 300 6.11 17.26 -4.74
N ALA A 301 6.31 18.57 -4.97
CA ALA A 301 6.64 19.07 -6.31
C ALA A 301 8.01 18.55 -6.80
N GLY A 302 8.98 18.39 -5.89
CA GLY A 302 10.29 17.83 -6.17
C GLY A 302 10.25 16.37 -6.59
N ILE A 303 9.51 15.51 -5.87
CA ILE A 303 9.33 14.10 -6.26
C ILE A 303 8.46 13.96 -7.52
N ALA A 304 7.47 14.85 -7.72
CA ALA A 304 6.68 14.84 -8.94
C ALA A 304 7.54 15.07 -10.19
N ARG A 305 8.46 16.05 -10.15
CA ARG A 305 9.40 16.32 -11.24
C ARG A 305 10.40 15.19 -11.47
N ARG A 306 10.74 14.42 -10.43
CA ARG A 306 11.75 13.36 -10.51
C ARG A 306 11.19 11.99 -10.84
N ALA A 307 9.95 11.68 -10.44
CA ALA A 307 9.38 10.33 -10.57
C ALA A 307 7.91 10.35 -11.00
N PHE A 308 7.02 11.03 -10.27
CA PHE A 308 5.57 10.88 -10.51
C PHE A 308 5.10 11.42 -11.88
N TYR A 309 5.88 12.25 -12.57
CA TYR A 309 5.58 12.65 -13.94
C TYR A 309 5.45 11.45 -14.90
N LEU A 310 6.05 10.30 -14.59
CA LEU A 310 5.92 9.07 -15.38
C LEU A 310 4.49 8.54 -15.41
N LEU A 311 3.70 8.81 -14.37
CA LEU A 311 2.27 8.46 -14.33
C LEU A 311 1.51 9.19 -15.45
N ASP A 312 1.84 10.44 -15.72
CA ASP A 312 1.22 11.21 -16.82
C ASP A 312 1.75 10.79 -18.20
N ARG A 313 2.94 10.16 -18.23
CA ARG A 313 3.49 9.50 -19.43
C ARG A 313 2.93 8.10 -19.67
N GLY A 314 2.02 7.62 -18.81
CA GLY A 314 1.38 6.32 -18.95
C GLY A 314 2.23 5.15 -18.46
N TRP A 315 3.11 5.36 -17.48
CA TRP A 315 3.86 4.30 -16.80
C TRP A 315 3.44 4.18 -15.34
N PRO A 316 3.25 2.96 -14.80
CA PRO A 316 3.06 2.77 -13.36
C PRO A 316 4.31 3.19 -12.59
N VAL A 317 4.11 3.87 -11.47
CA VAL A 317 5.16 4.21 -10.50
C VAL A 317 4.74 3.71 -9.14
N ILE A 318 5.53 2.80 -8.57
CA ILE A 318 5.30 2.19 -7.26
C ILE A 318 6.13 2.95 -6.22
N LEU A 319 5.50 3.42 -5.14
CA LEU A 319 6.20 3.91 -3.96
C LEU A 319 6.69 2.69 -3.16
N SER A 320 7.79 2.07 -3.61
CA SER A 320 8.26 0.76 -3.15
C SER A 320 8.88 0.78 -1.75
N GLU A 321 9.30 1.96 -1.28
CA GLU A 321 9.66 2.17 0.11
C GLU A 321 9.29 3.55 0.60
N PHE A 322 8.61 3.55 1.74
CA PHE A 322 8.32 4.71 2.57
C PHE A 322 7.96 4.20 3.96
N GLY A 323 8.13 5.02 4.98
CA GLY A 323 7.83 4.63 6.36
C GLY A 323 8.22 5.70 7.35
N VAL A 324 7.97 5.40 8.62
CA VAL A 324 8.26 6.26 9.78
C VAL A 324 8.66 5.43 10.98
N ASP A 325 9.36 6.04 11.93
CA ASP A 325 9.53 5.48 13.27
C ASP A 325 8.16 5.33 13.96
N ASN A 326 7.70 4.09 14.05
CA ASN A 326 6.39 3.75 14.60
C ASN A 326 6.32 3.85 16.13
N ARG A 327 7.42 4.13 16.83
CA ARG A 327 7.40 4.50 18.26
C ARG A 327 6.83 5.90 18.49
N GLY A 328 6.81 6.73 17.44
CA GLY A 328 6.47 8.15 17.52
C GLY A 328 7.63 9.02 18.03
N GLY A 329 7.38 10.31 18.19
CA GLY A 329 8.37 11.27 18.72
C GLY A 329 9.42 11.76 17.72
N ASN A 330 9.54 11.17 16.52
CA ASN A 330 10.38 11.69 15.46
C ASN A 330 9.67 12.83 14.71
N THR A 331 10.13 14.07 14.93
CA THR A 331 9.52 15.28 14.34
C THR A 331 9.49 15.25 12.81
N ASN A 332 10.55 14.77 12.15
CA ASN A 332 10.62 14.74 10.69
C ASN A 332 9.61 13.76 10.12
N ASP A 333 9.61 12.54 10.64
CA ASP A 333 8.68 11.48 10.25
C ASP A 333 7.22 11.90 10.48
N ASN A 334 6.93 12.48 11.65
CA ASN A 334 5.59 12.96 11.98
C ASN A 334 5.10 13.98 10.96
N ARG A 335 5.92 14.99 10.62
CA ARG A 335 5.57 16.04 9.63
C ARG A 335 5.48 15.51 8.20
N TYR A 336 6.36 14.58 7.84
CA TYR A 336 6.43 13.94 6.52
C TYR A 336 5.22 13.05 6.22
N TYR A 337 4.79 12.22 7.17
CA TYR A 337 3.94 11.07 6.85
C TYR A 337 2.53 11.44 6.40
N GLY A 338 1.96 12.52 6.95
CA GLY A 338 0.70 13.08 6.45
C GLY A 338 0.82 13.62 5.02
N CYS A 339 1.97 14.21 4.67
CA CYS A 339 2.21 14.70 3.32
C CYS A 339 2.32 13.55 2.30
N ALA A 340 3.08 12.51 2.65
CA ALA A 340 3.22 11.32 1.83
C ALA A 340 1.88 10.61 1.61
N ALA A 341 1.08 10.45 2.68
CA ALA A 341 -0.26 9.86 2.58
C ALA A 341 -1.20 10.69 1.69
N ALA A 342 -1.15 12.02 1.77
CA ALA A 342 -1.95 12.89 0.91
C ALA A 342 -1.58 12.73 -0.57
N ALA A 343 -0.28 12.66 -0.90
CA ALA A 343 0.20 12.44 -2.27
C ALA A 343 -0.16 11.04 -2.77
N ALA A 344 0.04 10.00 -1.95
CA ALA A 344 -0.29 8.62 -2.28
C ALA A 344 -1.80 8.43 -2.54
N ALA A 345 -2.66 9.09 -1.77
CA ALA A 345 -4.11 9.08 -2.01
C ALA A 345 -4.49 9.83 -3.29
N ASP A 346 -3.97 11.05 -3.49
CA ASP A 346 -4.29 11.92 -4.64
C ASP A 346 -3.91 11.31 -5.98
N LEU A 347 -2.72 10.71 -6.03
CA LEU A 347 -2.23 10.00 -7.21
C LEU A 347 -2.80 8.58 -7.26
N ASP A 348 -3.29 8.06 -6.14
CA ASP A 348 -3.72 6.68 -5.96
C ASP A 348 -2.60 5.71 -6.35
N LEU A 349 -1.42 5.89 -5.74
CA LEU A 349 -0.19 5.15 -6.05
C LEU A 349 -0.27 3.70 -5.60
N ASP A 350 0.38 2.80 -6.31
CA ASP A 350 0.78 1.50 -5.78
C ASP A 350 1.96 1.69 -4.82
N TRP A 351 2.06 0.89 -3.76
CA TRP A 351 3.03 1.15 -2.69
C TRP A 351 3.48 -0.10 -1.93
N ALA A 352 4.65 -0.04 -1.31
CA ALA A 352 5.14 -1.03 -0.36
C ALA A 352 5.73 -0.32 0.88
N LEU A 353 5.13 -0.57 2.04
CA LEU A 353 5.53 0.06 3.30
C LEU A 353 6.81 -0.60 3.82
N TRP A 354 7.81 0.21 4.19
CA TRP A 354 8.98 -0.27 4.93
C TRP A 354 8.72 -0.09 6.44
N ALA A 355 8.58 -1.17 7.22
CA ALA A 355 8.65 -2.59 6.82
C ALA A 355 7.81 -3.51 7.74
N LEU A 356 7.72 -4.81 7.45
CA LEU A 356 6.93 -5.76 8.23
C LEU A 356 7.56 -6.09 9.58
N GLN A 357 8.86 -6.39 9.56
CA GLN A 357 9.63 -6.92 10.68
C GLN A 357 9.69 -5.93 11.84
N GLY A 358 9.46 -6.42 13.06
CA GLY A 358 9.67 -5.65 14.27
C GLY A 358 11.05 -5.85 14.89
N SER A 359 11.79 -6.88 14.48
CA SER A 359 13.14 -7.16 14.97
C SER A 359 13.94 -7.97 13.95
N TYR A 360 15.27 -7.89 14.04
CA TYR A 360 16.22 -8.65 13.21
C TYR A 360 16.84 -9.81 13.98
N TYR A 361 17.15 -10.90 13.29
CA TYR A 361 18.06 -11.92 13.84
C TYR A 361 19.45 -11.34 14.13
N LEU A 362 20.00 -10.64 13.14
CA LEU A 362 21.30 -10.00 13.17
C LEU A 362 21.29 -8.83 12.19
N ARG A 363 21.60 -7.63 12.68
CA ARG A 363 21.83 -6.46 11.84
C ARG A 363 23.04 -5.70 12.36
N GLU A 364 24.04 -5.51 11.50
CA GLU A 364 25.27 -4.75 11.79
C GLU A 364 25.97 -5.22 13.09
N GLY A 365 26.00 -6.54 13.32
CA GLY A 365 26.61 -7.14 14.52
C GLY A 365 25.71 -7.15 15.77
N VAL A 366 24.50 -6.57 15.71
CA VAL A 366 23.56 -6.52 16.83
C VAL A 366 22.50 -7.60 16.68
N LEU A 367 22.40 -8.47 17.70
CA LEU A 367 21.38 -9.51 17.80
C LEU A 367 20.05 -8.92 18.24
N GLY A 368 18.94 -9.35 17.64
CA GLY A 368 17.61 -8.94 18.09
C GLY A 368 17.37 -7.44 17.98
N LEU A 369 18.04 -6.73 17.07
CA LEU A 369 17.91 -5.28 16.96
C LEU A 369 16.45 -4.90 16.68
N ASP A 370 15.93 -3.91 17.41
CA ASP A 370 14.55 -3.42 17.24
C ASP A 370 14.42 -2.65 15.93
N GLU A 371 13.49 -3.10 15.07
CA GLU A 371 13.12 -2.37 13.86
C GLU A 371 11.95 -1.44 14.18
N VAL A 372 12.30 -0.18 14.41
CA VAL A 372 11.36 0.82 14.88
C VAL A 372 10.45 1.33 13.76
N TYR A 373 10.83 1.15 12.50
CA TYR A 373 9.97 1.36 11.33
C TYR A 373 9.03 0.16 11.07
N GLY A 374 9.19 -0.93 11.82
CA GLY A 374 8.39 -2.14 11.71
C GLY A 374 6.91 -1.89 11.98
N VAL A 375 6.06 -2.47 11.13
CA VAL A 375 4.60 -2.58 11.34
C VAL A 375 4.34 -3.42 12.58
N LEU A 376 5.04 -4.54 12.73
CA LEU A 376 4.96 -5.39 13.91
C LEU A 376 5.86 -4.86 15.04
N ASP A 377 5.47 -5.15 16.27
CA ASP A 377 6.32 -4.92 17.44
C ASP A 377 7.52 -5.86 17.48
N TRP A 378 8.49 -5.57 18.35
CA TRP A 378 9.72 -6.36 18.49
C TRP A 378 9.47 -7.87 18.65
N ALA A 379 8.39 -8.23 19.33
CA ALA A 379 8.00 -9.61 19.64
C ALA A 379 7.23 -10.29 18.49
N TRP A 380 6.90 -9.56 17.43
CA TRP A 380 6.07 -10.02 16.31
C TRP A 380 4.63 -10.38 16.70
N CYS A 381 4.12 -9.88 17.82
CA CYS A 381 2.83 -10.30 18.37
C CYS A 381 1.65 -9.43 17.94
N LYS A 382 1.89 -8.16 17.63
CA LYS A 382 0.86 -7.18 17.28
C LYS A 382 1.44 -6.03 16.47
N PRO A 383 0.58 -5.21 15.81
CA PRO A 383 1.02 -3.94 15.28
C PRO A 383 1.67 -3.07 16.36
N ARG A 384 2.81 -2.44 16.04
CA ARG A 384 3.50 -1.51 16.94
C ARG A 384 2.67 -0.26 17.20
N ASN A 385 1.98 0.24 16.17
CA ASN A 385 1.22 1.48 16.22
C ASN A 385 -0.05 1.40 15.36
N ASP A 386 -1.19 1.18 16.00
CA ASP A 386 -2.49 1.07 15.32
C ASP A 386 -2.89 2.35 14.57
N THR A 387 -2.43 3.52 15.03
CA THR A 387 -2.71 4.79 14.35
C THR A 387 -1.94 4.90 13.05
N ALA A 388 -0.65 4.55 13.06
CA ALA A 388 0.18 4.52 11.87
C ALA A 388 -0.29 3.46 10.86
N LEU A 389 -0.68 2.28 11.33
CA LEU A 389 -1.25 1.23 10.48
C LEU A 389 -2.58 1.67 9.85
N ARG A 390 -3.49 2.26 10.63
CA ARG A 390 -4.78 2.77 10.11
C ARG A 390 -4.58 3.83 9.02
N ARG A 391 -3.56 4.67 9.16
CA ARG A 391 -3.22 5.71 8.17
C ARG A 391 -2.96 5.10 6.79
N VAL A 392 -2.19 4.02 6.71
CA VAL A 392 -1.89 3.34 5.44
C VAL A 392 -3.01 2.42 4.98
N GLN A 393 -3.82 1.86 5.89
CA GLN A 393 -4.99 1.05 5.53
C GLN A 393 -5.99 1.83 4.67
N ALA A 394 -6.11 3.14 4.91
CA ALA A 394 -6.92 4.03 4.09
C ALA A 394 -6.50 4.05 2.60
N LEU A 395 -5.23 3.76 2.32
CA LEU A 395 -4.62 3.76 0.99
C LEU A 395 -4.67 2.38 0.32
N GLN A 396 -5.16 1.33 1.00
CA GLN A 396 -5.23 -0.04 0.46
C GLN A 396 -6.34 -0.19 -0.58
N ARG A 397 -7.41 0.61 -0.48
CA ARG A 397 -8.52 0.59 -1.44
C ARG A 397 -8.19 1.45 -2.66
N PRO A 398 -8.23 0.92 -3.90
CA PRO A 398 -8.13 1.76 -5.09
C PRO A 398 -9.35 2.68 -5.20
N LEU A 399 -9.11 3.93 -5.56
CA LEU A 399 -10.12 4.98 -5.69
C LEU A 399 -10.54 5.20 -7.15
N ARG A 400 -9.67 4.90 -8.12
CA ARG A 400 -9.96 5.09 -9.55
C ARG A 400 -9.22 4.10 -10.46
N GLY A 401 -9.49 4.11 -11.76
CA GLY A 401 -8.74 3.35 -12.76
C GLY A 401 -9.59 2.39 -13.59
N PRO A 402 -8.98 1.70 -14.57
CA PRO A 402 -9.65 0.73 -15.43
C PRO A 402 -10.44 -0.31 -14.62
N GLY A 403 -11.64 -0.67 -15.07
CA GLY A 403 -12.53 -1.60 -14.35
C GLY A 403 -13.17 -1.06 -13.07
N LEU A 404 -12.84 0.16 -12.61
CA LEU A 404 -13.34 0.76 -11.37
C LEU A 404 -14.22 2.01 -11.59
N ALA A 405 -14.80 2.16 -12.78
CA ALA A 405 -15.73 3.25 -13.13
C ALA A 405 -17.17 2.96 -12.67
N GLU A 406 -17.35 2.64 -11.39
CA GLU A 406 -18.63 2.26 -10.78
C GLU A 406 -19.58 3.45 -10.59
N ALA A 407 -19.04 4.67 -10.52
CA ALA A 407 -19.75 5.93 -10.46
C ALA A 407 -19.04 7.00 -11.31
N ALA A 408 -19.77 8.04 -11.71
CA ALA A 408 -19.16 9.22 -12.32
C ALA A 408 -18.08 9.81 -11.38
N PRO A 409 -16.98 10.39 -11.90
CA PRO A 409 -15.90 10.94 -11.08
C PRO A 409 -16.40 11.96 -10.05
N TYR A 410 -15.99 11.78 -8.80
CA TYR A 410 -16.31 12.68 -7.67
C TYR A 410 -15.08 12.87 -6.78
N ALA A 411 -15.17 13.82 -5.84
CA ALA A 411 -14.15 14.07 -4.84
C ALA A 411 -14.48 13.37 -3.52
N VAL A 412 -13.44 12.88 -2.87
CA VAL A 412 -13.42 12.42 -1.48
C VAL A 412 -12.62 13.43 -0.68
N LEU A 413 -13.15 13.89 0.45
CA LEU A 413 -12.36 14.71 1.40
C LEU A 413 -11.59 13.77 2.33
N PHE A 414 -10.32 13.52 2.00
CA PHE A 414 -9.43 12.64 2.74
C PHE A 414 -8.61 13.45 3.77
N HIS A 415 -8.63 13.03 5.02
CA HIS A 415 -7.78 13.57 6.08
C HIS A 415 -6.55 12.65 6.26
N PRO A 416 -5.36 13.04 5.76
CA PRO A 416 -4.23 12.14 5.59
C PRO A 416 -3.60 11.71 6.90
N VAL A 417 -3.79 12.47 7.97
CA VAL A 417 -3.18 12.19 9.28
C VAL A 417 -3.96 11.12 10.04
N SER A 418 -5.28 11.03 9.83
CA SER A 418 -6.11 9.99 10.46
C SER A 418 -6.32 8.77 9.57
N GLY A 419 -6.06 8.86 8.26
CA GLY A 419 -6.43 7.81 7.32
C GLY A 419 -7.95 7.67 7.18
N MET A 420 -8.69 8.76 7.32
CA MET A 420 -10.16 8.74 7.25
C MET A 420 -10.66 9.80 6.30
N CYS A 421 -11.90 9.65 5.87
CA CYS A 421 -12.57 10.60 4.99
C CYS A 421 -13.74 11.27 5.70
N VAL A 422 -14.12 12.46 5.23
CA VAL A 422 -15.34 13.12 5.69
C VAL A 422 -16.55 12.30 5.22
N VAL A 423 -17.38 11.89 6.18
CA VAL A 423 -18.61 11.14 5.96
C VAL A 423 -19.80 11.94 6.47
N VAL A 424 -20.95 11.72 5.85
CA VAL A 424 -22.21 12.41 6.18
C VAL A 424 -23.13 11.42 6.89
N ARG A 425 -23.46 11.70 8.15
CA ARG A 425 -24.36 10.87 8.96
C ARG A 425 -25.71 11.58 9.13
N ARG A 426 -26.81 10.81 9.11
CA ARG A 426 -28.13 11.35 9.49
C ARG A 426 -28.23 11.34 11.01
N ARG A 427 -28.68 12.44 11.59
CA ARG A 427 -29.02 12.51 13.01
C ARG A 427 -30.38 11.85 13.26
N SER A 428 -30.56 11.28 14.44
CA SER A 428 -31.87 10.81 14.89
C SER A 428 -32.85 11.99 14.92
N PRO A 429 -34.08 11.83 14.42
CA PRO A 429 -35.07 12.89 14.45
C PRO A 429 -35.35 13.28 15.90
N THR A 430 -35.06 14.52 16.27
CA THR A 430 -35.52 15.13 17.52
C THR A 430 -36.28 16.41 17.20
N PRO A 431 -37.26 16.81 18.02
CA PRO A 431 -38.17 17.92 17.72
C PRO A 431 -37.47 19.30 17.55
N THR A 432 -36.19 19.40 17.91
CA THR A 432 -35.47 20.68 18.08
C THR A 432 -34.30 20.87 17.11
N LEU A 433 -33.96 19.91 16.23
CA LEU A 433 -32.78 20.00 15.37
C LEU A 433 -33.11 20.54 13.97
N ALA A 434 -32.61 21.75 13.69
CA ALA A 434 -32.67 22.38 12.36
C ALA A 434 -31.72 21.76 11.32
N GLN A 435 -30.75 20.93 11.75
CA GLN A 435 -29.70 20.35 10.91
C GLN A 435 -29.81 18.81 10.92
N PRO A 436 -30.34 18.18 9.85
CA PRO A 436 -30.61 16.74 9.81
C PRO A 436 -29.36 15.87 9.60
N PHE A 437 -28.23 16.49 9.27
CA PHE A 437 -26.96 15.81 8.97
C PHE A 437 -25.83 16.26 9.90
N GLU A 438 -24.89 15.35 10.12
CA GLU A 438 -23.66 15.58 10.86
C GLU A 438 -22.46 15.13 10.03
N LEU A 439 -21.41 15.95 10.05
CA LEU A 439 -20.13 15.64 9.41
C LEU A 439 -19.16 15.10 10.45
N GLY A 440 -18.52 13.99 10.11
CA GLY A 440 -17.44 13.44 10.90
C GLY A 440 -16.46 12.68 10.02
N LEU A 441 -15.39 12.19 10.63
CA LEU A 441 -14.48 11.26 10.00
C LEU A 441 -15.02 9.83 10.07
N GLY A 442 -14.71 9.05 9.05
CA GLY A 442 -15.06 7.64 8.95
C GLY A 442 -14.28 6.94 7.84
N PRO A 443 -14.52 5.63 7.65
CA PRO A 443 -13.94 4.88 6.54
C PRO A 443 -14.22 5.56 5.20
N CYS A 444 -13.23 5.60 4.32
CA CYS A 444 -13.37 6.22 3.01
C CYS A 444 -14.33 5.47 2.08
N SER A 445 -14.73 4.25 2.42
CA SER A 445 -15.84 3.53 1.78
C SER A 445 -17.20 4.13 2.08
N GLU A 446 -17.37 4.87 3.18
CA GLU A 446 -18.63 5.47 3.61
C GLU A 446 -18.78 6.95 3.24
N THR A 447 -17.80 7.52 2.53
CA THR A 447 -17.82 8.93 2.13
C THR A 447 -18.91 9.20 1.08
N GLY A 448 -19.48 10.40 1.11
CA GLY A 448 -20.41 10.87 0.09
C GLY A 448 -19.69 11.28 -1.20
N ALA A 449 -20.47 11.47 -2.28
CA ALA A 449 -19.95 12.03 -3.52
C ALA A 449 -19.83 13.55 -3.41
N TRP A 450 -18.62 14.06 -3.14
CA TRP A 450 -18.37 15.50 -3.13
C TRP A 450 -18.03 16.02 -4.51
N GLU A 451 -18.33 17.28 -4.75
CA GLU A 451 -17.97 18.05 -5.94
C GLU A 451 -17.38 19.37 -5.48
N TYR A 452 -16.20 19.70 -6.01
CA TYR A 452 -15.53 20.97 -5.76
C TYR A 452 -15.43 21.77 -7.06
N SER A 453 -15.96 22.99 -7.06
CA SER A 453 -15.76 23.97 -8.12
C SER A 453 -14.87 25.10 -7.61
N ALA A 454 -13.67 25.23 -8.19
CA ALA A 454 -12.76 26.33 -7.86
C ALA A 454 -13.31 27.69 -8.30
N GLN A 455 -14.01 27.73 -9.45
CA GLN A 455 -14.61 28.96 -9.99
C GLN A 455 -15.75 29.47 -9.12
N GLN A 456 -16.59 28.56 -8.62
CA GLN A 456 -17.70 28.92 -7.73
C GLN A 456 -17.30 28.94 -6.24
N GLN A 457 -16.08 28.51 -5.92
CA GLN A 457 -15.62 28.24 -4.55
C GLN A 457 -16.62 27.37 -3.78
N ARG A 458 -17.23 26.39 -4.45
CA ARG A 458 -18.32 25.59 -3.89
C ARG A 458 -17.84 24.18 -3.64
N LEU A 459 -18.08 23.68 -2.44
CA LEU A 459 -17.89 22.27 -2.09
C LEU A 459 -19.23 21.68 -1.69
N GLY A 460 -19.79 20.77 -2.50
CA GLY A 460 -21.13 20.23 -2.25
C GLY A 460 -21.27 18.74 -2.52
N LEU A 461 -22.40 18.19 -2.10
CA LEU A 461 -22.75 16.79 -2.34
C LEU A 461 -23.44 16.66 -3.69
N ARG A 462 -22.73 16.08 -4.65
CA ARG A 462 -23.15 15.94 -6.05
C ARG A 462 -24.51 15.23 -6.17
N ASP A 463 -24.66 14.12 -5.45
CA ASP A 463 -25.79 13.20 -5.65
C ASP A 463 -26.98 13.50 -4.70
N THR A 464 -27.18 14.77 -4.32
CA THR A 464 -28.29 15.18 -3.44
C THR A 464 -29.28 16.08 -4.17
N ALA A 465 -30.58 15.72 -4.13
CA ALA A 465 -31.64 16.51 -4.77
C ALA A 465 -31.75 17.94 -4.25
N ALA A 466 -31.33 18.19 -3.01
CA ALA A 466 -31.33 19.51 -2.37
C ALA A 466 -30.08 20.36 -2.67
N LEU A 467 -29.14 19.87 -3.49
CA LEU A 467 -27.90 20.56 -3.84
C LEU A 467 -27.13 21.07 -2.60
N LEU A 468 -27.00 20.21 -1.58
CA LEU A 468 -26.38 20.57 -0.32
C LEU A 468 -24.90 20.94 -0.52
N CYS A 469 -24.44 21.99 0.16
CA CYS A 469 -23.05 22.41 0.22
C CYS A 469 -22.52 22.45 1.64
N LEU A 470 -21.22 22.25 1.76
CA LEU A 470 -20.48 22.43 2.99
C LEU A 470 -20.54 23.91 3.41
N ARG A 471 -20.74 24.14 4.70
CA ARG A 471 -20.80 25.47 5.30
C ARG A 471 -20.10 25.50 6.65
N ALA A 472 -19.42 26.61 6.93
CA ALA A 472 -18.85 26.90 8.23
C ALA A 472 -19.86 27.65 9.13
N GLU A 473 -19.84 27.39 10.43
CA GLU A 473 -20.68 28.11 11.42
C GLU A 473 -19.86 28.96 12.40
N GLY A 474 -18.56 29.10 12.15
CA GLY A 474 -17.63 29.88 12.97
C GLY A 474 -16.52 29.03 13.61
N ALA A 475 -15.58 29.70 14.28
CA ALA A 475 -14.47 29.04 14.97
C ALA A 475 -14.96 28.10 16.09
N GLY A 476 -14.38 26.90 16.17
CA GLY A 476 -14.74 25.87 17.14
C GLY A 476 -16.11 25.23 16.93
N ARG A 477 -16.83 25.58 15.85
CA ARG A 477 -18.17 25.03 15.54
C ARG A 477 -18.09 23.90 14.51
N PRO A 478 -18.98 22.90 14.60
CA PRO A 478 -19.11 21.87 13.56
C PRO A 478 -19.40 22.49 12.20
N ALA A 479 -18.75 21.97 11.16
CA ALA A 479 -19.14 22.28 9.79
C ALA A 479 -20.50 21.61 9.48
N THR A 480 -21.34 22.29 8.72
CA THR A 480 -22.72 21.88 8.42
C THR A 480 -22.93 21.69 6.93
N LEU A 481 -24.09 21.12 6.57
CA LEU A 481 -24.57 21.07 5.20
C LEU A 481 -25.78 22.00 5.06
N GLY A 482 -25.71 22.93 4.12
CA GLY A 482 -26.75 23.91 3.85
C GLY A 482 -27.20 23.93 2.40
N VAL A 483 -28.36 24.54 2.14
CA VAL A 483 -28.85 24.82 0.78
C VAL A 483 -28.40 26.21 0.28
N THR A 484 -28.03 27.10 1.21
CA THR A 484 -27.55 28.45 0.90
C THR A 484 -26.04 28.42 0.66
N CYS A 485 -25.64 28.29 -0.60
CA CYS A 485 -24.23 28.06 -0.99
C CYS A 485 -23.50 29.31 -1.52
N GLY A 486 -24.14 30.48 -1.46
CA GLY A 486 -23.61 31.70 -2.08
C GLY A 486 -22.87 32.64 -1.13
N ASP A 487 -23.04 32.47 0.18
CA ASP A 487 -22.45 33.35 1.20
C ASP A 487 -20.99 33.02 1.51
N ALA A 488 -20.33 33.93 2.23
CA ALA A 488 -18.90 33.81 2.52
C ALA A 488 -18.55 32.54 3.32
N MET A 489 -19.47 32.04 4.15
CA MET A 489 -19.27 30.86 4.98
C MET A 489 -19.52 29.54 4.24
N ALA A 490 -19.99 29.60 2.99
CA ALA A 490 -20.12 28.46 2.07
C ALA A 490 -19.13 28.52 0.89
N ARG A 491 -18.26 29.55 0.83
CA ARG A 491 -17.24 29.73 -0.21
C ARG A 491 -15.89 29.16 0.23
N TRP A 492 -15.59 27.95 -0.21
CA TRP A 492 -14.40 27.18 0.14
C TRP A 492 -13.28 27.34 -0.90
N SER A 493 -12.04 27.46 -0.42
CA SER A 493 -10.84 27.56 -1.25
C SER A 493 -9.69 26.73 -0.70
N LEU A 494 -8.79 26.29 -1.58
CA LEU A 494 -7.54 25.62 -1.22
C LEU A 494 -6.43 26.65 -1.04
N VAL A 495 -6.28 27.15 0.19
CA VAL A 495 -5.54 28.40 0.46
C VAL A 495 -4.03 28.23 0.66
N SER A 496 -3.57 27.02 0.97
CA SER A 496 -2.15 26.78 1.29
C SER A 496 -1.32 26.34 0.08
N ASP A 497 0.01 26.46 0.17
CA ASP A 497 0.95 25.99 -0.87
C ASP A 497 0.79 24.50 -1.19
N SER A 498 0.60 23.66 -0.16
CA SER A 498 0.35 22.21 -0.33
C SER A 498 -1.06 21.89 -0.84
N LYS A 499 -1.95 22.88 -0.89
CA LYS A 499 -3.38 22.72 -1.20
C LYS A 499 -4.13 21.78 -0.25
N LEU A 500 -3.63 21.63 0.99
CA LEU A 500 -4.26 20.81 2.03
C LEU A 500 -5.18 21.59 2.97
N HIS A 501 -5.13 22.92 2.98
CA HIS A 501 -6.06 23.72 3.78
C HIS A 501 -7.30 24.09 2.97
N VAL A 502 -8.44 23.53 3.35
CA VAL A 502 -9.76 23.86 2.79
C VAL A 502 -10.41 24.92 3.69
N ALA A 503 -10.54 26.15 3.20
CA ALA A 503 -10.89 27.30 4.05
C ALA A 503 -12.00 28.19 3.48
N VAL A 504 -12.72 28.87 4.38
CA VAL A 504 -13.65 29.98 4.08
C VAL A 504 -13.08 31.31 4.58
N ASN A 505 -13.55 32.41 4.00
CA ASN A 505 -13.23 33.75 4.51
C ASN A 505 -14.35 34.29 5.41
N ALA A 506 -14.10 34.32 6.72
CA ALA A 506 -15.07 34.72 7.74
C ALA A 506 -15.02 36.21 8.11
N THR A 507 -14.11 37.00 7.52
CA THR A 507 -13.93 38.46 7.82
C THR A 507 -15.20 39.29 7.61
N SER A 508 -16.11 38.85 6.74
CA SER A 508 -17.37 39.54 6.44
C SER A 508 -18.54 39.13 7.34
N SER A 509 -18.34 38.20 8.29
CA SER A 509 -19.40 37.68 9.16
C SER A 509 -19.32 38.26 10.58
N SER A 510 -20.38 38.94 11.02
CA SER A 510 -20.50 39.58 12.34
C SER A 510 -20.58 38.61 13.52
N SER A 511 -20.51 37.30 13.28
CA SER A 511 -20.49 36.22 14.28
C SER A 511 -19.08 35.72 14.60
N ALA A 512 -18.05 36.29 13.97
CA ALA A 512 -16.66 35.87 14.12
C ALA A 512 -16.01 36.54 15.35
N GLY A 513 -16.07 35.87 16.51
CA GLY A 513 -15.23 36.21 17.66
C GLY A 513 -13.76 35.84 17.42
N VAL A 514 -13.15 36.43 16.40
CA VAL A 514 -11.76 36.16 15.98
C VAL A 514 -10.88 37.27 16.57
N SER A 515 -10.12 36.93 17.61
CA SER A 515 -8.95 37.73 17.99
C SER A 515 -7.86 37.52 16.95
N ASP A 516 -7.38 38.63 16.39
CA ASP A 516 -6.25 38.72 15.47
C ASP A 516 -4.99 38.08 16.08
N SER A 517 -4.72 36.83 15.73
CA SER A 517 -3.36 36.33 15.62
C SER A 517 -3.32 35.21 14.57
N ASP A 518 -2.68 35.52 13.45
CA ASP A 518 -2.19 34.64 12.39
C ASP A 518 -3.15 34.14 11.28
N GLY A 519 -4.47 34.38 11.40
CA GLY A 519 -5.45 33.79 10.47
C GLY A 519 -6.05 34.68 9.38
N ASN A 520 -5.79 36.01 9.32
CA ASN A 520 -6.47 36.96 8.39
C ASN A 520 -8.01 36.78 8.26
N GLY A 521 -8.66 36.25 9.31
CA GLY A 521 -10.09 35.90 9.30
C GLY A 521 -10.49 34.69 8.44
N LEU A 522 -9.55 33.83 8.02
CA LEU A 522 -9.81 32.55 7.40
C LEU A 522 -10.14 31.47 8.44
N LEU A 523 -11.15 30.64 8.14
CA LEU A 523 -11.46 29.44 8.90
C LEU A 523 -11.22 28.20 8.03
N CYS A 524 -10.32 27.33 8.48
CA CYS A 524 -10.00 26.07 7.85
C CYS A 524 -10.87 24.93 8.40
N LEU A 525 -11.17 23.94 7.55
CA LEU A 525 -11.60 22.64 8.05
C LEU A 525 -10.55 22.08 9.00
N ASP A 526 -11.03 21.51 10.10
CA ASP A 526 -10.20 20.97 11.17
C ASP A 526 -10.86 19.72 11.75
N VAL A 527 -10.05 18.84 12.31
CA VAL A 527 -10.54 17.72 13.11
C VAL A 527 -10.75 18.21 14.54
N GLY A 528 -11.96 18.00 15.06
CA GLY A 528 -12.32 18.35 16.43
C GLY A 528 -11.44 17.66 17.46
N ALA A 529 -11.44 18.19 18.69
CA ALA A 529 -10.64 17.63 19.79
C ALA A 529 -11.00 16.17 20.15
N ASP A 530 -12.17 15.69 19.73
CA ASP A 530 -12.61 14.29 19.85
C ASP A 530 -11.95 13.35 18.81
N GLY A 531 -11.15 13.89 17.89
CA GLY A 531 -10.49 13.16 16.80
C GLY A 531 -11.45 12.66 15.71
N ARG A 532 -12.73 13.08 15.72
CA ARG A 532 -13.78 12.53 14.86
C ARG A 532 -14.67 13.59 14.22
N SER A 533 -15.02 14.65 14.93
CA SER A 533 -15.88 15.72 14.42
C SER A 533 -15.15 16.53 13.36
N VAL A 534 -15.87 17.00 12.35
CA VAL A 534 -15.33 17.98 11.39
C VAL A 534 -15.83 19.37 11.79
N VAL A 535 -14.90 20.22 12.19
CA VAL A 535 -15.16 21.58 12.69
C VAL A 535 -14.44 22.60 11.81
N THR A 536 -14.68 23.88 12.08
CA THR A 536 -13.88 24.97 11.51
C THR A 536 -13.13 25.74 12.58
N ASN A 537 -11.85 26.02 12.35
CA ASN A 537 -10.99 26.81 13.25
C ASN A 537 -10.15 27.81 12.45
N PRO A 538 -9.58 28.85 13.09
CA PRO A 538 -8.60 29.71 12.45
C PRO A 538 -7.51 28.88 11.76
N CYS A 539 -7.23 29.20 10.50
CA CYS A 539 -6.21 28.49 9.73
C CYS A 539 -4.85 28.62 10.40
N ARG A 540 -4.08 27.53 10.44
CA ARG A 540 -2.76 27.46 11.06
C ARG A 540 -1.67 27.21 10.01
N CYS A 541 -0.47 27.70 10.31
CA CYS A 541 0.75 27.40 9.56
C CYS A 541 0.66 27.64 8.04
N LEU A 542 -0.12 28.63 7.58
CA LEU A 542 -0.22 28.95 6.15
C LEU A 542 1.11 29.43 5.56
N SER A 543 1.89 30.19 6.33
CA SER A 543 3.22 30.69 5.96
C SER A 543 4.05 31.06 7.19
N ALA A 544 5.38 31.14 7.01
CA ALA A 544 6.38 31.72 7.93
C ALA A 544 6.60 31.01 9.28
N ASP A 545 5.57 30.48 9.93
CA ASP A 545 5.73 29.77 11.21
C ASP A 545 6.25 28.35 10.99
N ASN A 546 7.49 28.12 11.43
CA ASN A 546 8.20 26.84 11.31
C ASN A 546 7.96 25.89 12.51
N SER A 547 7.37 26.40 13.59
CA SER A 547 7.07 25.66 14.83
C SER A 547 5.67 25.05 14.82
N CYS A 548 4.77 25.63 14.03
CA CYS A 548 3.36 25.26 13.96
C CYS A 548 3.10 23.89 13.30
N ASP A 549 2.06 23.21 13.79
CA ASP A 549 1.55 21.93 13.26
C ASP A 549 0.18 22.12 12.57
N PRO A 550 0.11 21.98 11.23
CA PRO A 550 -1.14 22.14 10.47
C PRO A 550 -1.92 20.83 10.29
N GLN A 551 -1.43 19.70 10.82
CA GLN A 551 -1.86 18.38 10.37
C GLN A 551 -3.33 18.06 10.60
N SER A 552 -3.95 18.57 11.67
CA SER A 552 -5.39 18.41 11.91
C SER A 552 -6.26 19.18 10.92
N GLN A 553 -5.69 20.17 10.23
CA GLN A 553 -6.36 21.00 9.22
C GLN A 553 -6.08 20.55 7.78
N TRP A 554 -5.33 19.46 7.60
CA TRP A 554 -5.04 18.93 6.27
C TRP A 554 -6.18 18.08 5.75
N PHE A 555 -6.84 18.54 4.69
CA PHE A 555 -7.84 17.81 3.94
C PHE A 555 -7.48 17.84 2.47
N LYS A 556 -7.35 16.65 1.86
CA LYS A 556 -7.07 16.47 0.45
C LYS A 556 -8.34 16.09 -0.29
N LEU A 557 -8.66 16.82 -1.35
CA LEU A 557 -9.68 16.42 -2.32
C LEU A 557 -9.07 15.35 -3.23
N VAL A 558 -9.54 14.11 -3.12
CA VAL A 558 -9.04 12.96 -3.87
C VAL A 558 -10.11 12.49 -4.86
N SER A 559 -9.74 12.27 -6.11
CA SER A 559 -10.69 11.78 -7.12
C SER A 559 -11.00 10.31 -6.92
N SER A 560 -12.30 9.97 -6.97
CA SER A 560 -12.80 8.59 -6.91
C SER A 560 -13.84 8.34 -8.00
N THR A 561 -13.88 7.11 -8.48
CA THR A 561 -14.92 6.55 -9.37
C THR A 561 -15.59 5.32 -8.77
N ARG A 562 -15.31 5.00 -7.51
CA ARG A 562 -15.91 3.86 -6.80
C ARG A 562 -17.38 4.12 -6.47
N SER A 563 -18.16 3.07 -6.28
CA SER A 563 -19.54 3.19 -5.82
C SER A 563 -19.59 3.93 -4.48
N VAL A 564 -20.50 4.90 -4.38
CA VAL A 564 -20.81 5.62 -3.15
C VAL A 564 -21.83 4.79 -2.36
N VAL A 565 -21.64 4.62 -1.05
CA VAL A 565 -22.60 3.89 -0.23
C VAL A 565 -23.89 4.72 -0.11
N THR A 566 -24.91 4.34 -0.88
CA THR A 566 -26.28 4.75 -0.59
C THR A 566 -26.84 3.82 0.48
N LYS A 567 -27.43 4.37 1.55
CA LYS A 567 -27.92 3.61 2.73
C LYS A 567 -28.93 2.48 2.42
N GLN A 568 -29.34 2.26 1.17
CA GLN A 568 -30.15 1.11 0.77
C GLN A 568 -29.37 -0.21 0.70
N THR A 569 -28.02 -0.19 0.67
CA THR A 569 -27.21 -1.42 0.51
C THR A 569 -26.46 -1.89 1.75
N MET A 570 -26.65 -1.26 2.92
CA MET A 570 -26.08 -1.74 4.20
C MET A 570 -26.59 -3.15 4.61
N LEU A 571 -27.67 -3.65 4.02
CA LEU A 571 -28.14 -5.04 4.17
C LEU A 571 -27.45 -6.04 3.22
N ALA A 572 -26.67 -5.57 2.24
CA ALA A 572 -26.05 -6.41 1.22
C ALA A 572 -24.53 -6.63 1.41
N GLN A 573 -23.92 -6.02 2.43
CA GLN A 573 -22.50 -6.22 2.79
C GLN A 573 -22.30 -6.95 4.11
N LEU A 574 -23.14 -7.95 4.38
CA LEU A 574 -22.75 -9.07 5.24
C LEU A 574 -21.87 -10.02 4.40
N PRO A 575 -20.79 -10.60 4.95
CA PRO A 575 -20.06 -11.63 4.25
C PRO A 575 -21.03 -12.77 3.94
N LEU A 576 -21.07 -13.20 2.67
CA LEU A 576 -21.74 -14.43 2.24
C LEU A 576 -21.04 -15.64 2.88
N LYS A 577 -21.23 -15.84 4.18
CA LYS A 577 -20.90 -17.05 4.93
C LYS A 577 -21.96 -17.31 6.00
N LEU A 578 -23.18 -17.59 5.55
CA LEU A 578 -24.18 -18.32 6.33
C LEU A 578 -24.95 -19.25 5.38
N LYS A 579 -24.29 -20.32 4.92
CA LYS A 579 -25.00 -21.48 4.38
C LYS A 579 -25.61 -22.25 5.55
N SER A 580 -26.92 -22.09 5.71
CA SER A 580 -27.90 -23.03 6.27
C SER A 580 -27.40 -24.04 7.32
N TRP A 581 -27.52 -23.70 8.60
CA TRP A 581 -27.66 -24.69 9.66
C TRP A 581 -29.14 -25.12 9.72
N LYS A 582 -29.44 -26.34 9.27
CA LYS A 582 -30.72 -26.99 9.60
C LYS A 582 -30.66 -27.45 11.04
N ILE A 583 -31.41 -26.79 11.91
CA ILE A 583 -31.72 -27.29 13.26
C ILE A 583 -32.61 -28.54 13.07
N ARG A 584 -32.13 -29.70 13.53
CA ARG A 584 -33.00 -30.85 13.79
C ARG A 584 -33.57 -30.66 15.19
N SER A 585 -34.89 -30.47 15.29
CA SER A 585 -35.63 -30.72 16.51
C SER A 585 -36.19 -32.14 16.43
N PHE A 586 -36.23 -32.81 17.58
CA PHE A 586 -36.74 -34.18 17.78
C PHE A 586 -38.17 -34.37 17.26
#